data_AF-A0A0N0NK58-F1
#
_entry.id   AF-A0A0N0NK58-F1
#
_cell.length_a   1.000
_cell.length_b   1.000
_cell.length_c   1.000
_cell.angle_alpha   90.00
_cell.angle_beta   90.00
_cell.angle_gamma   90.00
#
_symmetry.space_group_name_H-M   'P 1'
#
loop_
_entity.id
_entity.type
_entity.pdbx_description
1 polymer ?
#
loop_
_entity_poly.entity_id
_entity_poly.type
_entity_poly.pdbx_seq_one_letter_code
_entity_poly.pdbx_strand_id
1 'polypeptide(L)'
;MASSSNDDNLDDPMITVRWQKYESDCPPAPDEPGIGIRIRKSILTTESAHFKTLLDGPFKEANSDVVDLYGDSPLAMGDVLHALAYGDPQYSLLTSPAAGDYHIAQEVYIIVDKYDLKSLRSFVVDKLLPGAWAARWRCPKYATLPGCAEGFERFHYDHLVQHFSDYPKELWPFYANALVHYRRAEPEADLFGHLLEDNPEMACGIARELIIQLAATKDEVAGLRQGLSDSAAVVVDLRDTLKATEEGLQELSKDLTANIKKQMDAAISGVKKSFGHNGNPEGLHKSS
;
A
#
# COMPACT_ATOMS: atom_id res chain seq x y z
N MET A 1 -19.20 -12.27 -7.14
CA MET A 1 -19.17 -13.21 -6.01
C MET A 1 -20.51 -13.10 -5.31
N ALA A 2 -21.32 -14.16 -5.39
CA ALA A 2 -22.63 -14.19 -4.74
C ALA A 2 -22.40 -14.27 -3.23
N SER A 3 -22.80 -13.22 -2.52
CA SER A 3 -23.00 -13.29 -1.07
C SER A 3 -24.16 -14.26 -0.85
N SER A 4 -23.83 -15.54 -0.70
CA SER A 4 -24.76 -16.54 -0.21
C SER A 4 -25.11 -16.09 1.19
N SER A 5 -26.34 -15.62 1.38
CA SER A 5 -26.96 -15.45 2.68
C SER A 5 -27.01 -16.83 3.33
N ASN A 6 -25.91 -17.21 3.99
CA ASN A 6 -25.92 -18.30 4.95
C ASN A 6 -26.83 -17.81 6.07
N ASP A 7 -28.10 -18.23 5.95
CA ASP A 7 -29.13 -18.15 6.96
C ASP A 7 -28.52 -18.33 8.34
N ASP A 8 -28.91 -17.46 9.27
CA ASP A 8 -28.66 -17.59 10.70
C ASP A 8 -29.27 -18.90 11.20
N ASN A 9 -28.56 -19.99 11.00
CA ASN A 9 -28.85 -21.26 11.63
C ASN A 9 -28.54 -21.09 13.12
N LEU A 10 -29.53 -20.63 13.87
CA LEU A 10 -29.46 -20.39 15.31
C LEU A 10 -29.11 -21.67 16.09
N ASP A 11 -29.21 -22.85 15.44
CA ASP A 11 -28.90 -24.15 16.01
C ASP A 11 -27.43 -24.59 15.81
N ASP A 12 -26.58 -23.76 15.18
CA ASP A 12 -25.16 -24.09 15.02
C ASP A 12 -24.43 -24.09 16.38
N PRO A 13 -23.87 -25.22 16.83
CA PRO A 13 -23.23 -25.32 18.14
C PRO A 13 -22.03 -24.38 18.24
N MET A 14 -21.84 -23.82 19.44
CA MET A 14 -20.75 -22.89 19.75
C MET A 14 -19.65 -23.63 20.49
N ILE A 15 -18.46 -23.66 19.90
CA ILE A 15 -17.25 -24.24 20.48
C ILE A 15 -16.51 -23.18 21.28
N THR A 16 -16.10 -23.51 22.50
CA THR A 16 -15.19 -22.68 23.29
C THR A 16 -13.76 -23.06 22.95
N VAL A 17 -13.03 -22.18 22.28
CA VAL A 17 -11.61 -22.35 22.01
C VAL A 17 -10.82 -21.59 23.05
N ARG A 18 -9.96 -22.28 23.80
CA ARG A 18 -9.10 -21.71 24.84
C ARG A 18 -7.64 -21.77 24.43
N TRP A 19 -6.87 -20.75 24.79
CA TRP A 19 -5.43 -20.70 24.58
C TRP A 19 -4.72 -20.06 25.78
N GLN A 20 -3.41 -20.29 25.88
CA GLN A 20 -2.61 -19.77 26.98
C GLN A 20 -2.49 -18.24 26.92
N LYS A 21 -2.52 -17.60 28.09
CA LYS A 21 -2.43 -16.14 28.23
C LYS A 21 -1.00 -15.60 28.16
N TYR A 22 0.00 -16.43 28.48
CA TYR A 22 1.38 -16.00 28.68
C TYR A 22 2.35 -16.91 27.92
N GLU A 23 3.35 -16.30 27.29
CA GLU A 23 4.57 -16.96 26.79
C GLU A 23 5.50 -17.28 27.97
N SER A 24 4.97 -17.92 29.00
CA SER A 24 5.74 -18.27 30.18
C SER A 24 6.36 -19.65 29.98
N ASP A 25 7.69 -19.75 30.15
CA ASP A 25 8.42 -21.02 30.21
C ASP A 25 7.91 -21.94 31.34
N CYS A 26 7.20 -21.37 32.33
CA CYS A 26 6.46 -22.15 33.30
C CYS A 26 5.11 -22.55 32.70
N PRO A 27 4.83 -23.86 32.55
CA PRO A 27 3.52 -24.32 32.11
C PRO A 27 2.45 -23.78 33.07
N PRO A 28 1.29 -23.35 32.56
CA PRO A 28 0.20 -22.88 33.41
C PRO A 28 -0.17 -23.97 34.42
N ALA A 29 -0.65 -23.54 35.59
CA ALA A 29 -1.22 -24.49 36.53
C ALA A 29 -2.32 -25.29 35.80
N PRO A 30 -2.46 -26.61 36.06
CA PRO A 30 -3.43 -27.46 35.36
C PRO A 30 -4.88 -26.92 35.38
N ASP A 31 -5.18 -26.08 36.37
CA ASP A 31 -6.51 -25.55 36.65
C ASP A 31 -6.68 -24.07 36.28
N GLU A 32 -5.65 -23.39 35.75
CA GLU A 32 -5.80 -21.99 35.32
C GLU A 32 -6.50 -21.96 33.95
N PRO A 33 -7.73 -21.45 33.85
CA PRO A 33 -8.42 -21.40 32.58
C PRO A 33 -7.69 -20.41 31.67
N GLY A 34 -7.28 -20.88 30.49
CA GLY A 34 -6.77 -20.01 29.43
C GLY A 34 -7.78 -18.94 29.02
N ILE A 35 -7.34 -17.99 28.18
CA ILE A 35 -8.27 -17.06 27.52
C ILE A 35 -9.15 -17.89 26.60
N GLY A 36 -10.47 -17.68 26.64
CA GLY A 36 -11.43 -18.44 25.86
C GLY A 36 -12.32 -17.53 25.01
N ILE A 37 -12.62 -17.98 23.80
CA ILE A 37 -13.59 -17.36 22.91
C ILE A 37 -14.55 -18.41 22.37
N ARG A 38 -15.83 -18.03 22.18
CA ARG A 38 -16.84 -18.91 21.61
C ARG A 38 -16.97 -18.64 20.11
N ILE A 39 -16.81 -19.68 19.30
CA ILE A 39 -16.88 -19.62 17.83
C ILE A 39 -17.88 -20.68 17.36
N ARG A 40 -18.67 -20.34 16.35
CA ARG A 40 -19.57 -21.28 15.67
C ARG A 40 -18.78 -22.48 15.13
N LYS A 41 -19.23 -23.71 15.42
CA LYS A 41 -18.57 -24.94 14.96
C LYS A 41 -18.45 -24.94 13.45
N SER A 42 -19.50 -24.52 12.73
CA SER A 42 -19.48 -24.47 11.27
C SER A 42 -18.35 -23.61 10.69
N ILE A 43 -18.03 -22.48 11.34
CA ILE A 43 -16.93 -21.60 10.91
C ILE A 43 -15.60 -22.33 11.07
N LEU A 44 -15.34 -22.90 12.24
CA LEU A 44 -14.09 -23.62 12.52
C LEU A 44 -13.89 -24.80 11.54
N THR A 45 -14.92 -25.61 11.32
CA THR A 45 -14.80 -26.81 10.46
C THR A 45 -14.82 -26.49 8.96
N THR A 46 -15.35 -25.34 8.56
CA THR A 46 -15.29 -24.85 7.17
C THR A 46 -13.91 -24.28 6.85
N GLU A 47 -13.35 -23.48 7.76
CA GLU A 47 -12.08 -22.80 7.54
C GLU A 47 -10.85 -23.69 7.79
N SER A 48 -10.98 -24.71 8.64
CA SER A 48 -9.86 -25.56 9.08
C SER A 48 -10.16 -27.05 9.00
N ALA A 49 -9.38 -27.78 8.20
CA ALA A 49 -9.43 -29.24 8.20
C ALA A 49 -8.97 -29.84 9.54
N HIS A 50 -8.08 -29.15 10.25
CA HIS A 50 -7.64 -29.54 11.59
C HIS A 50 -8.82 -29.53 12.57
N PHE A 51 -9.53 -28.41 12.69
CA PHE A 51 -10.69 -28.32 13.58
C PHE A 51 -11.83 -29.22 13.13
N LYS A 52 -12.02 -29.41 11.83
CA LYS A 52 -12.98 -30.41 11.32
C LYS A 52 -12.66 -31.81 11.83
N THR A 53 -11.41 -32.24 11.72
CA THR A 53 -10.97 -33.55 12.21
C THR A 53 -11.13 -33.67 13.72
N LEU A 54 -10.82 -32.61 14.47
CA LEU A 54 -10.92 -32.57 15.92
C LEU A 54 -12.37 -32.62 16.43
N LEU A 55 -13.27 -31.86 15.80
CA LEU A 55 -14.64 -31.64 16.26
C LEU A 55 -15.67 -32.60 15.67
N ASP A 56 -15.37 -33.25 14.54
CA ASP A 56 -16.21 -34.29 13.93
C ASP A 56 -15.62 -35.70 14.11
N GLY A 57 -14.42 -35.79 14.68
CA GLY A 57 -13.72 -37.05 14.92
C GLY A 57 -14.05 -37.71 16.27
N PRO A 58 -13.32 -38.79 16.62
CA PRO A 58 -13.55 -39.57 17.84
C PRO A 58 -12.89 -38.94 19.10
N PHE A 59 -12.50 -37.67 19.04
CA PHE A 59 -11.75 -37.01 20.10
C PHE A 59 -12.68 -36.49 21.20
N LYS A 60 -12.14 -36.21 22.39
CA LYS A 60 -12.94 -35.71 23.53
C LYS A 60 -13.55 -34.35 23.20
N GLU A 61 -12.86 -33.56 22.40
CA GLU A 61 -13.21 -32.21 21.95
C GLU A 61 -14.52 -32.20 21.14
N ALA A 62 -14.83 -33.29 20.43
CA ALA A 62 -16.07 -33.43 19.69
C ALA A 62 -17.33 -33.50 20.59
N ASN A 63 -17.16 -33.88 21.87
CA ASN A 63 -18.27 -34.01 22.83
C ASN A 63 -18.23 -32.97 23.96
N SER A 64 -17.08 -32.34 24.21
CA SER A 64 -16.92 -31.35 25.29
C SER A 64 -17.31 -29.93 24.89
N ASP A 65 -17.40 -29.65 23.58
CA ASP A 65 -17.50 -28.30 23.01
C ASP A 65 -16.38 -27.35 23.47
N VAL A 66 -15.26 -27.91 23.91
CA VAL A 66 -14.09 -27.17 24.41
C VAL A 66 -12.84 -27.70 23.73
N VAL A 67 -12.11 -26.80 23.08
CA VAL A 67 -10.80 -27.06 22.47
C VAL A 67 -9.74 -26.25 23.21
N ASP A 68 -8.68 -26.93 23.66
CA ASP A 68 -7.55 -26.30 24.33
C ASP A 68 -6.32 -26.29 23.40
N LEU A 69 -5.82 -25.08 23.11
CA LEU A 69 -4.67 -24.83 22.24
C LEU A 69 -3.45 -24.42 23.07
N TYR A 70 -2.28 -24.96 22.70
CA TYR A 70 -1.04 -24.79 23.45
C TYR A 70 0.16 -24.60 22.51
N GLY A 71 1.16 -23.86 23.00
CA GLY A 71 2.45 -23.69 22.34
C GLY A 71 2.48 -22.69 21.19
N ASP A 72 1.43 -21.87 21.04
CA ASP A 72 1.38 -20.78 20.05
C ASP A 72 1.46 -19.42 20.77
N SER A 73 1.92 -18.38 20.07
CA SER A 73 1.95 -17.03 20.64
C SER A 73 0.53 -16.59 21.06
N PRO A 74 0.31 -16.21 22.34
CA PRO A 74 -1.00 -15.81 22.86
C PRO A 74 -1.65 -14.66 22.11
N LEU A 75 -0.86 -13.70 21.65
CA LEU A 75 -1.34 -12.51 20.94
C LEU A 75 -1.79 -12.89 19.52
N ALA A 76 -0.94 -13.60 18.77
CA ALA A 76 -1.26 -14.01 17.40
C ALA A 76 -2.43 -15.02 17.36
N MET A 77 -2.48 -15.94 18.32
CA MET A 77 -3.62 -16.86 18.47
C MET A 77 -4.91 -16.10 18.78
N GLY A 78 -4.85 -15.11 19.67
CA GLY A 78 -5.96 -14.21 19.93
C GLY A 78 -6.45 -13.53 18.66
N ASP A 79 -5.55 -12.93 17.87
CA ASP A 79 -5.89 -12.25 16.63
C ASP A 79 -6.57 -13.18 15.61
N VAL A 80 -6.06 -14.42 15.44
CA VAL A 80 -6.66 -15.42 14.54
C VAL A 80 -8.05 -15.86 15.03
N LEU A 81 -8.21 -16.18 16.31
CA LEU A 81 -9.48 -16.66 16.84
C LEU A 81 -10.55 -15.55 16.88
N HIS A 82 -10.16 -14.33 17.22
CA HIS A 82 -11.04 -13.16 17.10
C HIS A 82 -11.47 -12.95 15.65
N ALA A 83 -10.55 -13.04 14.70
CA ALA A 83 -10.86 -12.93 13.28
C ALA A 83 -11.90 -13.95 12.82
N LEU A 84 -11.78 -15.21 13.24
CA LEU A 84 -12.76 -16.25 12.94
C LEU A 84 -14.12 -15.99 13.62
N ALA A 85 -14.13 -15.44 14.84
CA ALA A 85 -15.36 -15.19 15.59
C ALA A 85 -16.22 -14.06 15.02
N TYR A 86 -15.62 -13.04 14.39
CA TYR A 86 -16.32 -11.81 13.96
C TYR A 86 -16.91 -11.85 12.55
N GLY A 87 -16.77 -12.97 11.82
CA GLY A 87 -17.42 -13.17 10.52
C GLY A 87 -16.78 -12.46 9.32
N ASP A 88 -15.88 -11.50 9.55
CA ASP A 88 -14.93 -10.98 8.54
C ASP A 88 -13.49 -11.12 9.05
N PRO A 89 -12.87 -12.30 8.83
CA PRO A 89 -11.54 -12.58 9.35
C PRO A 89 -10.46 -11.65 8.78
N GLN A 90 -10.61 -11.22 7.52
CA GLN A 90 -9.61 -10.39 6.85
C GLN A 90 -9.61 -8.97 7.40
N TYR A 91 -10.79 -8.36 7.53
CA TYR A 91 -10.92 -7.04 8.12
C TYR A 91 -10.47 -7.03 9.59
N SER A 92 -10.87 -8.05 10.36
CA SER A 92 -10.46 -8.18 11.76
C SER A 92 -8.93 -8.19 11.89
N LEU A 93 -8.22 -8.99 11.10
CA LEU A 93 -6.76 -9.03 11.10
C LEU A 93 -6.12 -7.69 10.69
N LEU A 94 -6.69 -6.96 9.73
CA LEU A 94 -6.17 -5.63 9.32
C LEU A 94 -6.30 -4.57 10.42
N THR A 95 -7.25 -4.75 11.33
CA THR A 95 -7.45 -3.83 12.47
C THR A 95 -6.79 -4.32 13.76
N SER A 96 -6.18 -5.50 13.73
CA SER A 96 -5.50 -6.12 14.86
C SER A 96 -4.06 -5.61 15.02
N PRO A 97 -3.41 -5.83 16.17
CA PRO A 97 -1.98 -5.56 16.36
C PRO A 97 -1.08 -6.18 15.28
N ALA A 98 -1.44 -7.36 14.75
CA ALA A 98 -0.70 -8.02 13.67
C ALA A 98 -0.49 -7.15 12.42
N ALA A 99 -1.40 -6.21 12.11
CA ALA A 99 -1.26 -5.34 10.94
C ALA A 99 -0.10 -4.32 11.06
N GLY A 100 0.30 -3.98 12.29
CA GLY A 100 1.37 -3.02 12.57
C GLY A 100 2.66 -3.65 13.11
N ASP A 101 2.61 -4.92 13.50
CA ASP A 101 3.73 -5.62 14.12
C ASP A 101 4.08 -6.88 13.32
N TYR A 102 5.25 -6.87 12.68
CA TYR A 102 5.69 -7.98 11.83
C TYR A 102 5.96 -9.27 12.62
N HIS A 103 6.31 -9.19 13.91
CA HIS A 103 6.49 -10.38 14.74
C HIS A 103 5.14 -11.08 14.94
N ILE A 104 4.10 -10.32 15.29
CA ILE A 104 2.75 -10.88 15.45
C ILE A 104 2.23 -11.39 14.10
N ALA A 105 2.43 -10.66 13.00
CA ALA A 105 2.02 -11.12 11.66
C ALA A 105 2.68 -12.45 11.25
N GLN A 106 3.94 -12.65 11.62
CA GLN A 106 4.69 -13.88 11.37
C GLN A 106 4.18 -15.04 12.22
N GLU A 107 3.87 -14.80 13.50
CA GLU A 107 3.21 -15.79 14.36
C GLU A 107 1.81 -16.13 13.85
N VAL A 108 1.05 -15.15 13.35
CA VAL A 108 -0.23 -15.38 12.68
C VAL A 108 -0.04 -16.29 11.47
N TYR A 109 1.00 -16.08 10.66
CA TYR A 109 1.33 -16.95 9.53
C TYR A 109 1.60 -18.41 9.96
N ILE A 110 2.38 -18.61 11.03
CA ILE A 110 2.67 -19.93 11.59
C ILE A 110 1.38 -20.62 12.06
N ILE A 111 0.52 -19.89 12.75
CA ILE A 111 -0.75 -20.41 13.27
C ILE A 111 -1.68 -20.80 12.13
N VAL A 112 -1.88 -19.94 11.12
CA VAL A 112 -2.80 -20.26 10.03
C VAL A 112 -2.32 -21.45 9.19
N ASP A 113 -1.02 -21.69 9.12
CA ASP A 113 -0.50 -22.94 8.53
C ASP A 113 -0.75 -24.15 9.45
N LYS A 114 -0.33 -24.07 10.72
CA LYS A 114 -0.44 -25.16 11.71
C LYS A 114 -1.86 -25.71 11.83
N TYR A 115 -2.86 -24.83 11.77
CA TYR A 115 -4.28 -25.20 11.87
C TYR A 115 -4.98 -25.34 10.50
N ASP A 116 -4.24 -25.37 9.39
CA ASP A 116 -4.76 -25.52 8.02
C ASP A 116 -5.89 -24.51 7.66
N LEU A 117 -5.70 -23.25 8.04
CA LEU A 117 -6.62 -22.13 7.78
C LEU A 117 -6.31 -21.49 6.41
N LYS A 118 -6.58 -22.21 5.32
CA LYS A 118 -6.09 -21.86 3.96
C LYS A 118 -6.50 -20.48 3.45
N SER A 119 -7.74 -20.06 3.73
CA SER A 119 -8.27 -18.76 3.31
C SER A 119 -7.48 -17.61 3.98
N LEU A 120 -7.24 -17.74 5.28
CA LEU A 120 -6.47 -16.80 6.08
C LEU A 120 -5.00 -16.85 5.73
N ARG A 121 -4.42 -18.03 5.48
CA ARG A 121 -3.03 -18.17 5.04
C ARG A 121 -2.74 -17.36 3.78
N SER A 122 -3.60 -17.49 2.77
CA SER A 122 -3.48 -16.72 1.52
C SER A 122 -3.53 -15.22 1.79
N PHE A 123 -4.49 -14.79 2.62
CA PHE A 123 -4.61 -13.38 3.02
C PHE A 123 -3.36 -12.87 3.78
N VAL A 124 -2.79 -13.68 4.68
CA VAL A 124 -1.61 -13.30 5.46
C VAL A 124 -0.40 -13.10 4.56
N VAL A 125 -0.17 -14.03 3.62
CA VAL A 125 0.91 -13.98 2.62
C VAL A 125 0.76 -12.76 1.71
N ASP A 126 -0.46 -12.53 1.19
CA ASP A 126 -0.68 -11.51 0.16
C ASP A 126 -0.80 -10.09 0.71
N LYS A 127 -1.26 -9.94 1.97
CA LYS A 127 -1.67 -8.65 2.53
C LYS A 127 -1.07 -8.35 3.89
N LEU A 128 -1.31 -9.21 4.89
CA LEU A 128 -1.00 -8.88 6.28
C LEU A 128 0.51 -8.74 6.50
N LEU A 129 1.27 -9.77 6.15
CA LEU A 129 2.71 -9.83 6.41
C LEU A 129 3.48 -8.77 5.59
N PRO A 130 3.25 -8.61 4.27
CA PRO A 130 3.83 -7.49 3.52
C PRO A 130 3.44 -6.13 4.07
N GLY A 131 2.20 -5.97 4.55
CA GLY A 131 1.70 -4.73 5.15
C GLY A 131 2.44 -4.35 6.44
N ALA A 132 2.59 -5.32 7.35
CA ALA A 132 3.30 -5.13 8.62
C ALA A 132 4.78 -4.77 8.40
N TRP A 133 5.45 -5.46 7.48
CA TRP A 133 6.82 -5.13 7.10
C TRP A 133 6.94 -3.78 6.39
N ALA A 134 6.00 -3.44 5.50
CA ALA A 134 5.99 -2.11 4.88
C ALA A 134 5.81 -0.99 5.91
N ALA A 135 4.99 -1.20 6.95
CA ALA A 135 4.86 -0.25 8.06
C ALA A 135 6.19 -0.08 8.81
N ARG A 136 6.88 -1.20 9.07
CA ARG A 136 8.22 -1.23 9.67
C ARG A 136 9.25 -0.46 8.82
N TRP A 137 9.32 -0.74 7.52
CA TRP A 137 10.25 -0.11 6.57
C TRP A 137 9.99 1.38 6.35
N ARG A 138 8.74 1.84 6.49
CA ARG A 138 8.40 3.26 6.39
C ARG A 138 8.78 4.05 7.64
N CYS A 139 9.02 3.40 8.77
CA CYS A 139 9.40 4.09 9.99
C CYS A 139 10.85 4.61 9.87
N PRO A 140 11.10 5.93 9.91
CA PRO A 140 12.45 6.47 9.74
C PRO A 140 13.45 5.96 10.78
N LYS A 141 12.97 5.65 11.98
CA LYS A 141 13.79 5.07 13.05
C LYS A 141 14.38 3.72 12.67
N TYR A 142 13.74 2.98 11.76
CA TYR A 142 14.09 1.60 11.46
C TYR A 142 14.51 1.38 10.01
N ALA A 143 14.23 2.33 9.12
CA ALA A 143 14.60 2.27 7.71
C ALA A 143 16.11 2.42 7.46
N THR A 144 16.87 2.98 8.42
CA THR A 144 18.28 3.36 8.22
C THR A 144 19.20 2.90 9.35
N LEU A 145 18.71 2.08 10.29
CA LEU A 145 19.59 1.54 11.34
C LEU A 145 20.47 0.45 10.73
N PRO A 146 21.80 0.52 10.89
CA PRO A 146 22.69 -0.56 10.51
C PRO A 146 22.28 -1.89 11.17
N GLY A 147 22.37 -2.98 10.43
CA GLY A 147 22.05 -4.34 10.91
C GLY A 147 20.58 -4.72 10.78
N CYS A 148 19.76 -3.94 10.04
CA CYS A 148 18.37 -4.31 9.81
C CYS A 148 18.23 -5.45 8.79
N ALA A 149 19.16 -5.58 7.84
CA ALA A 149 19.26 -6.75 6.96
C ALA A 149 19.57 -8.04 7.76
N GLU A 150 20.60 -8.01 8.62
CA GLU A 150 20.91 -9.13 9.53
C GLU A 150 19.74 -9.42 10.49
N GLY A 151 19.08 -8.39 10.99
CA GLY A 151 17.86 -8.53 11.79
C GLY A 151 16.72 -9.18 11.02
N PHE A 152 16.57 -8.90 9.72
CA PHE A 152 15.58 -9.58 8.88
C PHE A 152 15.93 -11.06 8.72
N GLU A 153 17.17 -11.40 8.39
CA GLU A 153 17.63 -12.79 8.32
C GLU A 153 17.31 -13.55 9.61
N ARG A 154 17.78 -13.02 10.75
CA ARG A 154 17.60 -13.65 12.06
C ARG A 154 16.15 -13.74 12.52
N PHE A 155 15.39 -12.65 12.44
CA PHE A 155 14.05 -12.59 13.05
C PHE A 155 12.94 -13.03 12.10
N HIS A 156 13.21 -13.14 10.80
CA HIS A 156 12.24 -13.57 9.81
C HIS A 156 12.62 -14.90 9.15
N TYR A 157 13.79 -14.98 8.52
CA TYR A 157 14.20 -16.17 7.78
C TYR A 157 14.48 -17.34 8.72
N ASP A 158 15.40 -17.20 9.67
CA ASP A 158 15.79 -18.26 10.60
C ASP A 158 14.59 -18.72 11.44
N HIS A 159 13.77 -17.77 11.90
CA HIS A 159 12.57 -18.07 12.66
C HIS A 159 11.60 -18.93 11.86
N LEU A 160 11.29 -18.58 10.62
CA LEU A 160 10.39 -19.39 9.79
C LEU A 160 10.99 -20.75 9.43
N VAL A 161 12.30 -20.82 9.13
CA VAL A 161 12.99 -22.09 8.89
C VAL A 161 12.90 -23.01 10.12
N GLN A 162 13.04 -22.46 11.33
CA GLN A 162 12.88 -23.23 12.57
C GLN A 162 11.48 -23.86 12.70
N HIS A 163 10.43 -23.18 12.21
CA HIS A 163 9.06 -23.69 12.27
C HIS A 163 8.70 -24.65 11.13
N PHE A 164 9.22 -24.42 9.91
CA PHE A 164 8.80 -25.13 8.71
C PHE A 164 9.82 -26.15 8.17
N SER A 165 10.99 -26.28 8.82
CA SER A 165 12.17 -27.01 8.34
C SER A 165 12.83 -26.42 7.08
N ASP A 166 12.05 -25.77 6.21
CA ASP A 166 12.49 -25.00 5.04
C ASP A 166 11.71 -23.68 4.97
N TYR A 167 12.28 -22.67 4.31
CA TYR A 167 11.59 -21.39 4.13
C TYR A 167 10.41 -21.54 3.15
N PRO A 168 9.18 -21.12 3.52
CA PRO A 168 7.98 -21.33 2.70
C PRO A 168 8.04 -20.67 1.31
N LYS A 169 7.76 -21.44 0.26
CA LYS A 169 7.90 -20.99 -1.15
C LYS A 169 6.99 -19.81 -1.51
N GLU A 170 5.81 -19.75 -0.92
CA GLU A 170 4.86 -18.65 -1.13
C GLU A 170 5.35 -17.30 -0.55
N LEU A 171 6.32 -17.32 0.36
CA LEU A 171 6.95 -16.12 0.92
C LEU A 171 8.18 -15.67 0.11
N TRP A 172 8.60 -16.41 -0.92
CA TRP A 172 9.75 -16.00 -1.75
C TRP A 172 9.58 -14.62 -2.41
N PRO A 173 8.40 -14.25 -2.96
CA PRO A 173 8.20 -12.91 -3.49
C PRO A 173 8.33 -11.82 -2.43
N PHE A 174 7.86 -12.11 -1.20
CA PHE A 174 8.04 -11.21 -0.07
C PHE A 174 9.54 -11.03 0.27
N TYR A 175 10.30 -12.13 0.31
CA TYR A 175 11.74 -12.08 0.53
C TYR A 175 12.47 -11.28 -0.56
N ALA A 176 12.11 -11.46 -1.83
CA ALA A 176 12.67 -10.67 -2.94
C ALA A 176 12.44 -9.16 -2.75
N ASN A 177 11.26 -8.76 -2.26
CA ASN A 177 10.98 -7.36 -1.92
C ASN A 177 11.85 -6.85 -0.77
N ALA A 178 12.08 -7.68 0.26
CA ALA A 178 12.98 -7.36 1.36
C ALA A 178 14.42 -7.15 0.87
N LEU A 179 14.92 -8.00 -0.04
CA LEU A 179 16.23 -7.82 -0.67
C LEU A 179 16.36 -6.48 -1.41
N VAL A 180 15.36 -6.12 -2.21
CA VAL A 180 15.35 -4.82 -2.91
C VAL A 180 15.36 -3.66 -1.92
N HIS A 181 14.60 -3.77 -0.82
CA HIS A 181 14.59 -2.76 0.23
C HIS A 181 15.96 -2.62 0.90
N TYR A 182 16.50 -3.72 1.43
CA TYR A 182 17.77 -3.71 2.18
C TYR A 182 18.97 -3.39 1.29
N ARG A 183 18.96 -3.76 0.01
CA ARG A 183 20.02 -3.32 -0.92
C ARG A 183 20.10 -1.81 -1.08
N ARG A 184 18.98 -1.09 -0.90
CA ARG A 184 18.94 0.38 -0.94
C ARG A 184 19.34 1.00 0.40
N ALA A 185 18.90 0.41 1.51
CA ALA A 185 19.15 0.92 2.86
C ALA A 185 20.57 0.59 3.37
N GLU A 186 21.06 -0.61 3.05
CA GLU A 186 22.29 -1.22 3.54
C GLU A 186 23.02 -1.94 2.37
N PRO A 187 23.66 -1.19 1.45
CA PRO A 187 24.22 -1.76 0.21
C PRO A 187 25.38 -2.74 0.44
N GLU A 188 26.01 -2.69 1.62
CA GLU A 188 27.09 -3.62 2.00
C GLU A 188 26.56 -4.91 2.64
N ALA A 189 25.27 -4.98 2.99
CA ALA A 189 24.68 -6.20 3.54
C ALA A 189 24.50 -7.25 2.44
N ASP A 190 24.97 -8.47 2.69
CA ASP A 190 24.83 -9.61 1.79
C ASP A 190 23.71 -10.55 2.23
N LEU A 191 22.47 -10.05 2.17
CA LEU A 191 21.28 -10.84 2.48
C LEU A 191 20.98 -11.94 1.44
N PHE A 192 21.68 -11.93 0.29
CA PHE A 192 21.51 -12.97 -0.73
C PHE A 192 22.56 -14.10 -0.60
N GLY A 193 23.74 -13.78 -0.07
CA GLY A 193 24.86 -14.71 0.07
C GLY A 193 24.52 -15.96 0.86
N HIS A 194 23.86 -15.84 2.01
CA HIS A 194 23.51 -17.00 2.84
C HIS A 194 22.59 -17.98 2.08
N LEU A 195 21.68 -17.48 1.23
CA LEU A 195 20.79 -18.34 0.46
C LEU A 195 21.53 -19.23 -0.55
N LEU A 196 22.69 -18.81 -1.06
CA LEU A 196 23.45 -19.64 -2.00
C LEU A 196 24.02 -20.90 -1.33
N GLU A 197 24.29 -20.83 -0.04
CA GLU A 197 24.82 -21.93 0.77
C GLU A 197 23.68 -22.73 1.41
N ASP A 198 22.73 -22.04 2.06
CA ASP A 198 21.69 -22.66 2.87
C ASP A 198 20.50 -23.15 2.04
N ASN A 199 20.12 -22.43 0.97
CA ASN A 199 18.91 -22.73 0.19
C ASN A 199 19.03 -22.30 -1.28
N PRO A 200 19.83 -23.03 -2.09
CA PRO A 200 20.11 -22.65 -3.48
C PRO A 200 18.86 -22.67 -4.37
N GLU A 201 17.83 -23.46 -4.01
CA GLU A 201 16.55 -23.46 -4.71
C GLU A 201 15.84 -22.10 -4.54
N MET A 202 15.75 -21.62 -3.30
CA MET A 202 15.18 -20.31 -2.98
C MET A 202 16.00 -19.19 -3.61
N ALA A 203 17.33 -19.26 -3.59
CA ALA A 203 18.19 -18.28 -4.27
C ALA A 203 17.85 -18.18 -5.77
N CYS A 204 17.68 -19.32 -6.45
CA CYS A 204 17.24 -19.35 -7.85
C CYS A 204 15.82 -18.78 -8.04
N GLY A 205 14.90 -19.10 -7.13
CA GLY A 205 13.53 -18.58 -7.14
C GLY A 205 13.48 -17.06 -7.01
N ILE A 206 14.21 -16.52 -6.04
CA ILE A 206 14.35 -15.08 -5.81
C ILE A 206 15.02 -14.39 -6.99
N ALA A 207 16.08 -14.96 -7.56
CA ALA A 207 16.73 -14.39 -8.74
C ALA A 207 15.74 -14.25 -9.92
N ARG A 208 14.87 -15.26 -10.13
CA ARG A 208 13.80 -15.18 -11.14
C ARG A 208 12.80 -14.08 -10.82
N GLU A 209 12.37 -13.97 -9.56
CA GLU A 209 11.43 -12.93 -9.13
C GLU A 209 12.01 -11.53 -9.33
N LEU A 210 13.27 -11.30 -8.97
CA LEU A 210 13.98 -10.04 -9.20
C LEU A 210 14.08 -9.69 -10.70
N ILE A 211 14.31 -10.69 -11.56
CA ILE A 211 14.30 -10.48 -13.02
C ILE A 211 12.91 -10.05 -13.51
N ILE A 212 11.84 -10.67 -13.02
CA ILE A 212 10.46 -10.30 -13.36
C ILE A 212 10.16 -8.87 -12.92
N GLN A 213 10.51 -8.51 -11.69
CA GLN A 213 10.32 -7.15 -11.15
C GLN A 213 11.14 -6.11 -11.93
N LEU A 214 12.38 -6.45 -12.32
CA LEU A 214 13.23 -5.58 -13.13
C LEU A 214 12.63 -5.34 -14.52
N ALA A 215 12.10 -6.39 -15.16
CA ALA A 215 11.42 -6.26 -16.44
C ALA A 215 10.18 -5.35 -16.34
N ALA A 216 9.32 -5.57 -15.33
CA ALA A 216 8.16 -4.74 -15.08
C ALA A 216 8.53 -3.26 -14.84
N THR A 217 9.57 -3.02 -14.04
CA THR A 217 10.07 -1.65 -13.76
C THR A 217 10.60 -0.98 -15.03
N LYS A 218 11.27 -1.73 -15.91
CA LYS A 218 11.80 -1.19 -17.17
C LYS A 218 10.67 -0.73 -18.10
N ASP A 219 9.59 -1.50 -18.17
CA ASP A 219 8.42 -1.17 -18.99
C ASP A 219 7.69 0.06 -18.42
N GLU A 220 7.54 0.15 -17.10
CA GLU A 220 6.99 1.34 -16.44
C GLU A 220 7.83 2.59 -16.73
N VAL A 221 9.16 2.51 -16.60
CA VAL A 221 10.07 3.62 -16.91
C VAL A 221 9.98 4.02 -18.39
N ALA A 222 9.82 3.07 -19.30
CA ALA A 222 9.62 3.38 -20.72
C ALA A 222 8.30 4.15 -20.95
N GLY A 223 7.21 3.73 -20.30
CA GLY A 223 5.93 4.43 -20.33
C GLY A 223 6.00 5.86 -19.77
N LEU A 224 6.67 6.04 -18.63
CA LEU A 224 6.88 7.36 -18.02
C LEU A 224 7.72 8.28 -18.91
N ARG A 225 8.77 7.75 -19.56
CA ARG A 225 9.59 8.52 -20.52
C ARG A 225 8.78 8.98 -21.72
N GLN A 226 7.91 8.11 -22.25
CA GLN A 226 7.02 8.47 -23.35
C GLN A 226 6.05 9.57 -22.91
N GLY A 227 5.37 9.42 -21.77
CA GLY A 227 4.45 10.43 -21.25
C GLY A 227 5.11 11.77 -20.97
N LEU A 228 6.37 11.77 -20.51
CA LEU A 228 7.15 13.00 -20.34
C LEU A 228 7.48 13.66 -21.68
N SER A 229 7.84 12.88 -22.70
CA SER A 229 8.09 13.37 -24.06
C SER A 229 6.83 13.99 -24.67
N ASP A 230 5.67 13.34 -24.50
CA ASP A 230 4.39 13.83 -25.00
C ASP A 230 3.99 15.13 -24.30
N SER A 231 4.17 15.19 -22.97
CA SER A 231 3.92 16.41 -22.18
C SER A 231 4.84 17.56 -22.60
N ALA A 232 6.11 17.27 -22.90
CA ALA A 232 7.06 18.27 -23.37
C ALA A 232 6.63 18.84 -24.74
N ALA A 233 6.11 18.00 -25.64
CA ALA A 233 5.58 18.45 -26.93
C ALA A 233 4.37 19.40 -26.76
N VAL A 234 3.45 19.08 -25.84
CA VAL A 234 2.32 19.96 -25.50
C VAL A 234 2.79 21.31 -24.94
N VAL A 235 3.81 21.31 -24.08
CA VAL A 235 4.36 22.58 -23.54
C VAL A 235 4.98 23.44 -24.64
N VAL A 236 5.63 22.83 -25.63
CA VAL A 236 6.17 23.55 -26.80
C VAL A 236 5.03 24.16 -27.62
N ASP A 237 3.99 23.38 -27.93
CA ASP A 237 2.82 23.87 -28.68
C ASP A 237 2.08 25.03 -27.97
N LEU A 238 1.91 24.92 -26.65
CA LEU A 238 1.33 25.99 -25.83
C LEU A 238 2.20 27.25 -25.83
N ARG A 239 3.53 27.10 -25.78
CA ARG A 239 4.46 28.23 -25.87
C ARG A 239 4.35 28.92 -27.22
N ASP A 240 4.28 28.15 -28.30
CA ASP A 240 4.18 28.69 -29.66
C ASP A 240 2.82 29.41 -29.86
N THR A 241 1.74 28.83 -29.34
CA THR A 241 0.40 29.45 -29.32
C THR A 241 0.38 30.76 -28.51
N LEU A 242 1.02 30.77 -27.34
CA LEU A 242 1.13 31.96 -26.51
C LEU A 242 1.89 33.06 -27.25
N LYS A 243 3.02 32.72 -27.89
CA LYS A 243 3.82 33.66 -28.67
C LYS A 243 3.02 34.25 -29.84
N ALA A 244 2.30 33.41 -30.59
CA ALA A 244 1.45 33.88 -31.68
C ALA A 244 0.33 34.81 -31.18
N THR A 245 -0.22 34.53 -29.99
CA THR A 245 -1.23 35.38 -29.34
C THR A 245 -0.64 36.72 -28.92
N GLU A 246 0.56 36.74 -28.34
CA GLU A 246 1.28 37.96 -27.99
C GLU A 246 1.57 38.83 -29.22
N GLU A 247 2.05 38.23 -30.32
CA GLU A 247 2.29 38.93 -31.59
C GLU A 247 0.99 39.52 -32.15
N GLY A 248 -0.13 38.77 -32.10
CA GLY A 248 -1.44 39.27 -32.51
C GLY A 248 -1.95 40.45 -31.66
N LEU A 249 -1.73 40.41 -30.34
CA LEU A 249 -2.09 41.51 -29.44
C LEU A 249 -1.23 42.76 -29.70
N GLN A 250 0.05 42.60 -30.03
CA GLN A 250 0.93 43.71 -30.38
C GLN A 250 0.48 44.41 -31.66
N GLU A 251 0.11 43.66 -32.71
CA GLU A 251 -0.38 44.26 -33.95
C GLU A 251 -1.73 44.97 -33.73
N LEU A 252 -2.65 44.37 -32.96
CA LEU A 252 -3.92 45.01 -32.61
C LEU A 252 -3.70 46.32 -31.83
N SER A 253 -2.75 46.34 -30.90
CA SER A 253 -2.40 47.54 -30.12
C SER A 253 -1.86 48.66 -31.02
N LYS A 254 -1.02 48.31 -32.00
CA LYS A 254 -0.46 49.23 -32.98
C LYS A 254 -1.55 49.79 -33.90
N ASP A 255 -2.45 48.95 -34.40
CA ASP A 255 -3.59 49.37 -35.23
C ASP A 255 -4.54 50.29 -34.47
N LEU A 256 -4.84 49.96 -33.21
CA LEU A 256 -5.66 50.81 -32.34
C LEU A 256 -5.01 52.18 -32.13
N THR A 257 -3.71 52.20 -31.85
CA THR A 257 -2.94 53.44 -31.69
C THR A 257 -2.95 54.29 -32.96
N ALA A 258 -2.77 53.67 -34.13
CA ALA A 258 -2.83 54.34 -35.42
C ALA A 258 -4.23 54.92 -35.70
N ASN A 259 -5.28 54.17 -35.39
CA ASN A 259 -6.67 54.62 -35.56
C ASN A 259 -7.02 55.79 -34.63
N ILE A 260 -6.65 55.71 -33.35
CA ILE A 260 -6.83 56.81 -32.39
C ILE A 260 -6.13 58.07 -32.89
N LYS A 261 -4.87 57.96 -33.33
CA LYS A 261 -4.12 59.08 -33.89
C LYS A 261 -4.83 59.71 -35.10
N LYS A 262 -5.30 58.88 -36.04
CA LYS A 262 -6.05 59.33 -37.21
C LYS A 262 -7.34 60.08 -36.83
N GLN A 263 -8.08 59.59 -35.83
CA GLN A 263 -9.28 60.27 -35.34
C GLN A 263 -8.96 61.60 -34.66
N MET A 264 -7.90 61.66 -33.84
CA MET A 264 -7.43 62.90 -33.22
C MET A 264 -7.03 63.94 -34.27
N ASP A 265 -6.25 63.54 -35.29
CA ASP A 265 -5.84 64.43 -36.38
C ASP A 265 -7.05 64.98 -37.16
N ALA A 266 -8.05 64.13 -37.42
CA ALA A 266 -9.30 64.53 -38.05
C ALA A 266 -10.09 65.54 -37.19
N ALA A 267 -10.20 65.30 -35.88
CA ALA A 267 -10.85 66.21 -34.96
C ALA A 267 -10.14 67.57 -34.88
N ILE A 268 -8.81 67.57 -34.77
CA ILE A 268 -7.98 68.79 -34.78
C ILE A 268 -8.19 69.57 -36.08
N SER A 269 -8.21 68.88 -37.23
CA SER A 269 -8.48 69.53 -38.51
C SER A 269 -9.90 70.09 -38.60
N GLY A 270 -10.89 69.41 -38.04
CA GLY A 270 -12.28 69.89 -37.98
C GLY A 270 -12.40 71.19 -37.18
N VAL A 271 -11.78 71.24 -35.99
CA VAL A 271 -11.73 72.43 -35.14
C VAL A 271 -11.04 73.60 -35.87
N LYS A 272 -9.90 73.37 -36.55
CA LYS A 272 -9.23 74.43 -37.32
C LYS A 272 -10.12 75.01 -38.42
N LYS A 273 -10.92 74.18 -39.10
CA LYS A 273 -11.86 74.65 -40.13
C LYS A 273 -12.99 75.51 -39.55
N SER A 274 -13.54 75.16 -38.38
CA SER A 274 -14.61 75.96 -37.76
C SER A 274 -14.14 77.32 -37.24
N PHE A 275 -12.87 77.45 -36.85
CA PHE A 275 -12.29 78.74 -36.43
C PHE A 275 -11.80 79.62 -37.59
N GLY A 276 -11.54 79.05 -38.77
CA GLY A 276 -11.08 79.78 -39.95
C GLY A 276 -12.15 80.58 -40.72
N HIS A 277 -13.41 80.58 -40.28
CA HIS A 277 -14.51 81.32 -40.95
C HIS A 277 -14.99 82.56 -40.19
N ASN A 278 -14.42 82.88 -39.03
CA ASN A 278 -14.72 84.10 -38.28
C ASN A 278 -13.47 85.00 -38.22
N GLY A 279 -13.31 85.85 -39.23
CA GLY A 279 -12.24 86.84 -39.21
C GLY A 279 -12.06 87.55 -40.53
N ASN A 280 -13.06 88.32 -40.95
CA ASN A 280 -12.76 89.57 -41.67
C ASN A 280 -12.65 90.67 -40.60
N PRO A 281 -11.45 91.05 -40.14
CA PRO A 281 -11.29 92.20 -39.26
C PRO A 281 -11.36 93.47 -40.11
N GLU A 282 -12.56 93.89 -40.48
CA GLU A 282 -12.78 95.26 -40.95
C GLU A 282 -12.84 96.20 -39.75
N GLY A 283 -11.92 97.17 -39.73
CA GLY A 283 -12.14 98.44 -39.05
C GLY A 283 -11.58 98.57 -37.64
N LEU A 284 -10.27 98.79 -37.51
CA LEU A 284 -9.72 99.55 -36.39
C LEU A 284 -9.15 100.87 -36.93
N HIS A 285 -9.98 101.89 -36.81
CA HIS A 285 -9.70 103.29 -37.09
C HIS A 285 -8.53 103.79 -36.23
N LYS A 286 -7.56 104.44 -36.89
CA LYS A 286 -6.66 105.41 -36.24
C LYS A 286 -7.48 106.63 -35.82
N SER A 287 -7.34 107.08 -34.59
CA SER A 287 -7.62 108.46 -34.18
C SER A 287 -6.72 108.82 -33.01
N SER A 288 -6.19 110.04 -33.11
CA SER A 288 -5.23 110.74 -32.25
C SER A 288 -5.75 111.04 -30.84
#